data_AF-A0AAU6EZA0-F1
#
_entry.id   AF-A0AAU6EZA0-F1
#
_cell.length_a   1.000
_cell.length_b   1.000
_cell.length_c   1.000
_cell.angle_alpha   90.00
_cell.angle_beta   90.00
_cell.angle_gamma   90.00
#
_symmetry.space_group_name_H-M   'P 1'
#
loop_
_entity.id
_entity.type
_entity.pdbx_description
1 polymer ?
#
loop_
_entity_poly.entity_id
_entity_poly.type
_entity_poly.pdbx_seq_one_letter_code
_entity_poly.pdbx_strand_id
1 'polypeptide(L)'
;MTYRTRTASLKDYQKGSAELFGDDPKRYAFSNVYDVGNRFGAFERIAVTKSMEYVTEVMKVERTGPWFAAAHDEFALVMDGEVEIVFVEAAADAIPPAGHLGAIRLDADPVGPRMGTVRARHGHLVLLPAGAAYRFSADPAALVILQTIAGELTQERWAEICQAV
;
A
#
# COMPACT_ATOMS: atom_id res chain seq x y z
N MET A 1 36.44 -6.36 -7.48
CA MET A 1 35.08 -6.93 -7.35
C MET A 1 34.10 -5.77 -7.17
N THR A 2 33.01 -5.74 -7.94
CA THR A 2 31.99 -4.69 -7.85
C THR A 2 30.84 -5.20 -6.99
N TYR A 3 30.53 -4.51 -5.90
CA TYR A 3 29.37 -4.83 -5.07
C TYR A 3 28.08 -4.49 -5.82
N ARG A 4 27.06 -5.35 -5.72
CA ARG A 4 25.75 -5.14 -6.32
C ARG A 4 24.65 -5.48 -5.33
N THR A 5 23.92 -4.47 -4.89
CA THR A 5 22.65 -4.66 -4.16
C THR A 5 21.60 -5.17 -5.13
N ARG A 6 20.95 -6.28 -4.79
CA ARG A 6 19.83 -6.82 -5.57
C ARG A 6 18.52 -6.33 -4.97
N THR A 7 17.70 -5.70 -5.78
CA THR A 7 16.33 -5.32 -5.45
C THR A 7 15.39 -5.94 -6.49
N ALA A 8 14.15 -6.21 -6.08
CA ALA A 8 13.13 -6.79 -6.94
C ALA A 8 12.23 -5.69 -7.53
N SER A 9 11.41 -6.07 -8.50
CA SER A 9 10.43 -5.23 -9.19
C SER A 9 9.19 -6.06 -9.55
N LEU A 10 8.11 -5.41 -10.00
CA LEU A 10 6.94 -6.09 -10.54
C LEU A 10 7.29 -6.99 -11.74
N LYS A 11 8.33 -6.64 -12.50
CA LYS A 11 8.78 -7.39 -13.68
C LYS A 11 9.78 -8.50 -13.38
N ASP A 12 10.54 -8.37 -12.30
CA ASP A 12 11.62 -9.28 -11.93
C ASP A 12 11.69 -9.41 -10.41
N TYR A 13 11.14 -10.51 -9.90
CA TYR A 13 11.20 -10.90 -8.50
C TYR A 13 11.39 -12.41 -8.39
N GLN A 14 12.09 -12.84 -7.35
CA GLN A 14 12.21 -14.24 -6.99
C GLN A 14 11.61 -14.44 -5.60
N LYS A 15 10.42 -15.05 -5.54
CA LYS A 15 9.81 -15.43 -4.26
C LYS A 15 10.68 -16.49 -3.59
N GLY A 16 10.93 -16.33 -2.30
CA GLY A 16 11.61 -17.34 -1.49
C GLY A 16 10.70 -18.52 -1.18
N SER A 17 11.20 -19.47 -0.39
CA SER A 17 10.45 -20.62 0.10
C SER A 17 10.69 -20.80 1.60
N ALA A 18 9.65 -21.20 2.32
CA ALA A 18 9.80 -21.67 3.71
C ALA A 18 10.05 -23.18 3.70
N GLU A 19 11.26 -23.61 4.07
CA GLU A 19 11.60 -25.02 4.33
C GLU A 19 11.38 -25.32 5.82
N LEU A 20 10.45 -26.23 6.12
CA LEU A 20 9.98 -26.48 7.48
C LEU A 20 10.23 -27.93 7.91
N PHE A 21 10.67 -28.09 9.16
CA PHE A 21 10.89 -29.39 9.78
C PHE A 21 9.80 -29.66 10.82
N GLY A 22 8.72 -30.32 10.40
CA GLY A 22 7.62 -30.70 11.28
C GLY A 22 6.73 -29.54 11.74
N ASP A 23 6.63 -28.46 10.96
CA ASP A 23 5.76 -27.32 11.24
C ASP A 23 4.78 -27.03 10.08
N ASP A 24 3.76 -26.21 10.34
CA ASP A 24 2.75 -25.81 9.37
C ASP A 24 3.14 -24.49 8.67
N PRO A 25 3.32 -24.47 7.32
CA PRO A 25 3.68 -23.26 6.58
C PRO A 25 2.71 -22.09 6.74
N LYS A 26 1.44 -22.38 7.07
CA LYS A 26 0.43 -21.34 7.27
C LYS A 26 0.73 -20.44 8.46
N ARG A 27 1.50 -20.91 9.45
CA ARG A 27 1.88 -20.11 10.64
C ARG A 27 2.81 -18.95 10.31
N TYR A 28 3.47 -19.00 9.15
CA TYR A 28 4.42 -17.98 8.72
C TYR A 28 3.79 -16.88 7.86
N ALA A 29 2.53 -17.05 7.44
CA ALA A 29 1.83 -16.12 6.54
C ALA A 29 2.69 -15.68 5.34
N PHE A 30 3.52 -16.58 4.81
CA PHE A 30 4.60 -16.25 3.89
C PHE A 30 4.08 -15.86 2.51
N SER A 31 4.33 -14.62 2.08
CA SER A 31 3.95 -14.08 0.77
C SER A 31 5.07 -13.19 0.19
N ASN A 32 4.91 -12.72 -1.05
CA ASN A 32 5.84 -11.77 -1.67
C ASN A 32 5.04 -10.58 -2.22
N VAL A 33 5.46 -9.36 -1.89
CA VAL A 33 4.70 -8.14 -2.22
C VAL A 33 4.58 -7.89 -3.73
N TYR A 34 5.57 -8.30 -4.53
CA TYR A 34 5.53 -8.17 -5.99
C TYR A 34 4.58 -9.20 -6.62
N ASP A 35 4.54 -10.41 -6.06
CA ASP A 35 3.58 -11.46 -6.42
C ASP A 35 2.13 -11.00 -6.17
N VAL A 36 1.88 -10.41 -4.99
CA VAL A 36 0.59 -9.82 -4.64
C VAL A 36 0.26 -8.65 -5.58
N GLY A 37 1.20 -7.74 -5.83
CA GLY A 37 1.02 -6.61 -6.74
C GLY A 37 0.64 -7.01 -8.17
N ASN A 38 1.15 -8.13 -8.66
CA ASN A 38 0.83 -8.66 -9.99
C ASN A 38 -0.50 -9.41 -10.06
N ARG A 39 -1.01 -9.92 -8.93
CA ARG A 39 -2.21 -10.75 -8.87
C ARG A 39 -3.51 -9.94 -8.81
N PHE A 40 -3.51 -8.79 -8.15
CA PHE A 40 -4.71 -8.01 -7.88
C PHE A 40 -4.80 -6.74 -8.76
N GLY A 41 -5.99 -6.15 -8.81
CA GLY A 41 -6.27 -4.95 -9.60
C GLY A 41 -5.57 -3.70 -9.06
N ALA A 42 -5.56 -2.65 -9.88
CA ALA A 42 -5.04 -1.35 -9.47
C ALA A 42 -5.87 -0.76 -8.32
N PHE A 43 -5.19 -0.15 -7.34
CA PHE A 43 -5.76 0.46 -6.14
C PHE A 43 -6.48 -0.48 -5.18
N GLU A 44 -6.40 -1.80 -5.39
CA GLU A 44 -6.76 -2.77 -4.36
C GLU A 44 -5.71 -2.78 -3.24
N ARG A 45 -6.14 -2.68 -1.99
CA ARG A 45 -5.27 -2.65 -0.81
C ARG A 45 -5.29 -4.02 -0.13
N ILE A 46 -4.31 -4.87 -0.47
CA ILE A 46 -4.26 -6.26 -0.01
C ILE A 46 -3.40 -6.36 1.24
N ALA A 47 -3.96 -6.80 2.37
CA ALA A 47 -3.19 -7.03 3.58
C ALA A 47 -2.18 -8.16 3.37
N VAL A 48 -0.91 -7.88 3.66
CA VAL A 48 0.20 -8.86 3.63
C VAL A 48 0.78 -9.14 5.02
N THR A 49 0.48 -8.27 5.99
CA THR A 49 0.72 -8.52 7.42
C THR A 49 -0.47 -8.00 8.22
N LYS A 50 -0.70 -8.58 9.40
CA LYS A 50 -1.68 -8.09 10.36
C LYS A 50 -1.21 -8.38 11.78
N SER A 51 -1.19 -7.34 12.61
CA SER A 51 -0.86 -7.43 14.03
C SER A 51 -1.93 -6.66 14.80
N MET A 52 -2.89 -7.39 15.37
CA MET A 52 -4.14 -6.82 15.89
C MET A 52 -4.84 -6.01 14.78
N GLU A 53 -5.13 -4.72 15.01
CA GLU A 53 -5.71 -3.82 14.03
C GLU A 53 -4.71 -3.28 13.00
N TYR A 54 -3.40 -3.30 13.27
CA TYR A 54 -2.38 -2.74 12.38
C TYR A 54 -2.09 -3.66 11.20
N VAL A 55 -2.00 -3.09 10.00
CA VAL A 55 -1.74 -3.84 8.77
C VAL A 55 -0.66 -3.18 7.92
N THR A 56 0.04 -4.04 7.17
CA THR A 56 0.79 -3.63 5.99
C THR A 56 0.01 -4.09 4.77
N GLU A 57 -0.30 -3.15 3.87
CA GLU A 57 -1.03 -3.45 2.65
C GLU A 57 -0.14 -3.26 1.43
N VAL A 58 -0.37 -4.09 0.41
CA VAL A 58 0.22 -3.92 -0.91
C VAL A 58 -0.83 -3.32 -1.83
N MET A 59 -0.44 -2.28 -2.56
CA MET A 59 -1.29 -1.63 -3.54
C MET A 59 -0.51 -1.38 -4.84
N LYS A 60 -1.06 -1.87 -5.95
CA LYS A 60 -0.57 -1.53 -7.28
C LYS A 60 -1.16 -0.20 -7.73
N VAL A 61 -0.31 0.71 -8.19
CA VAL A 61 -0.71 2.03 -8.69
C VAL A 61 -0.59 2.02 -10.21
N GLU A 62 -1.70 2.26 -10.91
CA GLU A 62 -1.75 2.35 -12.37
C GLU A 62 -2.63 3.52 -12.81
N ARG A 63 -2.08 4.41 -13.65
CA ARG A 63 -2.74 5.66 -14.05
C ARG A 63 -3.13 6.46 -12.80
N THR A 64 -4.14 7.31 -12.90
CA THR A 64 -4.65 8.12 -11.79
C THR A 64 -5.69 7.34 -10.99
N GLY A 65 -5.46 7.23 -9.68
CA GLY A 65 -6.36 6.54 -8.74
C GLY A 65 -7.51 7.37 -8.21
N PRO A 66 -8.32 6.82 -7.28
CA PRO A 66 -9.27 7.60 -6.52
C PRO A 66 -8.57 8.44 -5.44
N TRP A 67 -9.33 9.33 -4.80
CA TRP A 67 -8.90 10.02 -3.59
C TRP A 67 -9.17 9.17 -2.36
N PHE A 68 -8.24 9.25 -1.41
CA PHE A 68 -8.33 8.58 -0.12
C PHE A 68 -8.14 9.59 1.02
N ALA A 69 -8.64 9.26 2.20
CA ALA A 69 -8.41 10.01 3.44
C ALA A 69 -8.43 9.08 4.65
N ALA A 70 -7.73 9.45 5.71
CA ALA A 70 -7.73 8.70 6.98
C ALA A 70 -7.80 9.64 8.19
N ALA A 71 -8.30 9.13 9.31
CA ALA A 71 -8.40 9.85 10.58
C ALA A 71 -7.09 9.83 11.39
N HIS A 72 -6.06 9.15 10.87
CA HIS A 72 -4.74 8.99 11.46
C HIS A 72 -3.68 9.04 10.35
N ASP A 73 -2.42 9.20 10.74
CA ASP A 73 -1.31 9.17 9.79
C ASP A 73 -1.18 7.76 9.18
N GLU A 74 -0.80 7.73 7.90
CA GLU A 74 -0.39 6.54 7.18
C GLU A 74 0.96 6.80 6.49
N PHE A 75 1.61 5.74 6.01
CA PHE A 75 2.87 5.88 5.27
C PHE A 75 2.84 5.04 4.00
N ALA A 76 3.35 5.60 2.90
CA ALA A 76 3.53 4.91 1.63
C ALA A 76 5.01 4.70 1.32
N LEU A 77 5.44 3.45 1.24
CA LEU A 77 6.77 3.06 0.77
C LEU A 77 6.69 2.59 -0.68
N VAL A 78 7.44 3.24 -1.58
CA VAL A 78 7.50 2.82 -2.99
C VAL A 78 8.46 1.64 -3.13
N MET A 79 7.93 0.50 -3.58
CA MET A 79 8.67 -0.76 -3.77
C MET A 79 9.12 -0.99 -5.20
N ASP A 80 8.44 -0.37 -6.17
CA ASP A 80 8.82 -0.38 -7.58
C ASP A 80 8.24 0.82 -8.32
N GLY A 81 8.94 1.29 -9.35
CA GLY A 81 8.51 2.40 -10.21
C GLY A 81 8.68 3.79 -9.61
N GLU A 82 7.98 4.76 -10.21
CA GLU A 82 7.83 6.14 -9.75
C GLU A 82 6.35 6.43 -9.53
N VAL A 83 6.03 7.05 -8.40
CA VAL A 83 4.66 7.40 -7.99
C VAL A 83 4.60 8.89 -7.71
N GLU A 84 3.60 9.54 -8.30
CA GLU A 84 3.22 10.90 -7.93
C GLU A 84 2.06 10.85 -6.93
N ILE A 85 2.20 11.56 -5.82
CA ILE A 85 1.20 11.67 -4.76
C ILE A 85 0.79 13.13 -4.62
N VAL A 86 -0.48 13.42 -4.85
CA VAL A 86 -1.05 14.76 -4.72
C VAL A 86 -1.82 14.85 -3.41
N PHE A 87 -1.67 15.98 -2.70
CA PHE A 87 -2.31 16.24 -1.42
C PHE A 87 -3.20 17.48 -1.48
N VAL A 88 -4.36 17.39 -0.85
CA VAL A 88 -5.31 18.47 -0.61
C VAL A 88 -5.66 18.47 0.88
N GLU A 89 -5.66 19.64 1.50
CA GLU A 89 -6.19 19.80 2.85
C GLU A 89 -7.70 19.63 2.76
N ALA A 90 -8.23 18.55 3.30
CA ALA A 90 -9.63 18.20 3.08
C ALA A 90 -10.53 18.97 4.05
N ALA A 91 -11.72 19.34 3.59
CA ALA A 91 -12.78 19.82 4.47
C ALA A 91 -13.11 18.77 5.54
N ALA A 92 -13.53 19.24 6.72
CA ALA A 92 -13.73 18.38 7.89
C ALA A 92 -14.79 17.28 7.68
N ASP A 93 -15.73 17.47 6.75
CA ASP A 93 -16.77 16.50 6.38
C ASP A 93 -16.28 15.42 5.40
N ALA A 94 -15.15 15.66 4.71
CA ALA A 94 -14.51 14.68 3.84
C ALA A 94 -13.50 13.78 4.59
N ILE A 95 -13.13 14.14 5.82
CA ILE A 95 -12.24 13.34 6.67
C ILE A 95 -13.08 12.40 7.55
N PRO A 96 -12.75 11.10 7.61
CA PRO A 96 -13.46 10.20 8.51
C PRO A 96 -13.31 10.66 9.97
N PRO A 97 -14.33 10.42 10.83
CA PRO A 97 -14.33 10.94 12.19
C PRO A 97 -13.15 10.40 13.01
N ALA A 98 -12.75 11.13 14.05
CA ALA A 98 -11.70 10.70 14.96
C ALA A 98 -11.98 9.28 15.51
N GLY A 99 -10.99 8.41 15.45
CA GLY A 99 -11.11 7.01 15.85
C GLY A 99 -11.59 6.06 14.75
N HIS A 100 -11.95 6.56 13.56
CA HIS A 100 -12.15 5.71 12.39
C HIS A 100 -10.84 4.99 12.02
N LEU A 101 -10.93 3.71 11.72
CA LEU A 101 -9.77 2.86 11.43
C LEU A 101 -9.55 2.75 9.92
N GLY A 102 -8.30 2.89 9.50
CA GLY A 102 -7.90 2.78 8.11
C GLY A 102 -8.42 3.92 7.25
N ALA A 103 -7.98 3.93 5.99
CA ALA A 103 -8.43 4.93 5.04
C ALA A 103 -9.79 4.60 4.46
N ILE A 104 -10.48 5.64 4.04
CA ILE A 104 -11.70 5.60 3.23
C ILE A 104 -11.40 6.03 1.80
N ARG A 105 -12.27 5.64 0.88
CA ARG A 105 -12.30 6.21 -0.48
C ARG A 105 -13.27 7.38 -0.49
N LEU A 106 -12.86 8.51 -1.06
CA LEU A 106 -13.76 9.64 -1.26
C LEU A 106 -14.63 9.43 -2.52
N ASP A 107 -15.91 9.76 -2.40
CA ASP A 107 -16.88 9.67 -3.51
C ASP A 107 -16.74 10.81 -4.53
N ALA A 108 -16.13 11.92 -4.13
CA ALA A 108 -15.91 13.10 -4.95
C ALA A 108 -14.49 13.65 -4.77
N ASP A 109 -14.09 14.55 -5.67
CA ASP A 109 -12.84 15.30 -5.52
C ASP A 109 -12.89 16.16 -4.24
N PRO A 110 -11.84 16.13 -3.40
CA PRO A 110 -11.81 16.88 -2.16
C PRO A 110 -11.79 18.39 -2.42
N VAL A 111 -12.52 19.14 -1.60
CA VAL A 111 -12.54 20.60 -1.63
C VAL A 111 -11.60 21.14 -0.54
N GLY A 112 -10.60 21.91 -0.96
CA GLY A 112 -9.70 22.61 -0.05
C GLY A 112 -8.40 23.07 -0.71
N PRO A 113 -7.50 23.73 0.03
CA PRO A 113 -6.25 24.22 -0.54
C PRO A 113 -5.32 23.05 -0.90
N ARG A 114 -4.67 23.17 -2.05
CA ARG A 114 -3.67 22.19 -2.49
C ARG A 114 -2.44 22.27 -1.58
N MET A 115 -2.07 21.16 -0.96
CA MET A 115 -0.90 21.07 -0.09
C MET A 115 0.40 20.84 -0.87
N GLY A 116 0.30 20.20 -2.04
CA GLY A 116 1.45 19.99 -2.92
C GLY A 116 1.45 18.63 -3.58
N THR A 117 2.62 18.25 -4.09
CA THR A 117 2.85 17.00 -4.79
C THR A 117 4.20 16.42 -4.39
N VAL A 118 4.23 15.12 -4.12
CA VAL A 118 5.45 14.35 -3.88
C VAL A 118 5.68 13.40 -5.06
N ARG A 119 6.89 13.38 -5.62
CA ARG A 119 7.32 12.35 -6.57
C ARG A 119 8.28 11.40 -5.86
N ALA A 120 7.85 10.17 -5.67
CA ALA A 120 8.57 9.13 -4.94
C ALA A 120 9.00 8.01 -5.88
N ARG A 121 10.21 7.48 -5.68
CA ARG A 121 10.77 6.34 -6.42
C ARG A 121 11.06 5.20 -5.47
N HIS A 122 11.42 4.04 -6.01
CA HIS A 122 11.85 2.87 -5.23
C HIS A 122 12.72 3.26 -4.02
N GLY A 123 12.24 2.92 -2.83
CA GLY A 123 12.92 3.13 -1.55
C GLY A 123 12.51 4.42 -0.83
N HIS A 124 11.74 5.30 -1.46
CA HIS A 124 11.23 6.51 -0.82
C HIS A 124 9.99 6.18 0.02
N LEU A 125 9.99 6.68 1.26
CA LEU A 125 8.87 6.63 2.19
C LEU A 125 8.20 8.02 2.25
N VAL A 126 6.88 8.08 2.12
CA VAL A 126 6.10 9.32 2.13
C VAL A 126 5.07 9.27 3.26
N LEU A 127 5.01 10.33 4.06
CA LEU A 127 3.93 10.54 5.04
C LEU A 127 2.63 10.86 4.30
N LEU A 128 1.56 10.18 4.69
CA LEU A 128 0.18 10.48 4.31
C LEU A 128 -0.50 11.04 5.57
N PRO A 129 -0.55 12.38 5.75
CA PRO A 129 -0.92 12.96 7.03
C PRO A 129 -2.42 12.85 7.29
N ALA A 130 -2.78 12.64 8.56
CA ALA A 130 -4.15 12.77 9.03
C ALA A 130 -4.73 14.15 8.63
N GLY A 131 -5.98 14.17 8.19
CA GLY A 131 -6.65 15.41 7.77
C GLY A 131 -6.33 15.87 6.35
N ALA A 132 -5.50 15.14 5.59
CA ALA A 132 -5.31 15.37 4.16
C ALA A 132 -6.04 14.32 3.33
N ALA A 133 -6.59 14.75 2.19
CA ALA A 133 -6.95 13.86 1.10
C ALA A 133 -5.73 13.66 0.19
N TYR A 134 -5.47 12.42 -0.19
CA TYR A 134 -4.34 12.07 -1.04
C TYR A 134 -4.75 11.15 -2.20
N ARG A 135 -4.05 11.27 -3.32
CA ARG A 135 -4.24 10.43 -4.50
C ARG A 135 -2.91 10.06 -5.14
N PHE A 136 -2.81 8.82 -5.57
CA PHE A 136 -1.63 8.29 -6.27
C PHE A 136 -1.85 8.28 -7.78
N SER A 137 -0.77 8.47 -8.52
CA SER A 137 -0.70 8.16 -9.94
C SER A 137 0.66 7.61 -10.36
N ALA A 138 0.65 6.69 -11.32
CA ALA A 138 1.87 6.14 -11.91
C ALA A 138 1.64 5.71 -13.36
N ASP A 139 2.60 6.01 -14.23
CA ASP A 139 2.67 5.49 -15.60
C ASP A 139 4.15 5.34 -15.98
N PRO A 140 4.71 4.12 -16.11
CA PRO A 140 4.04 2.81 -16.02
C PRO A 140 3.60 2.44 -14.58
N ALA A 141 2.95 1.29 -14.44
CA ALA A 141 2.53 0.73 -13.16
C ALA A 141 3.66 0.73 -12.11
N ALA A 142 3.30 1.05 -10.87
CA ALA A 142 4.19 1.07 -9.72
C ALA A 142 3.61 0.26 -8.55
N LEU A 143 4.46 -0.08 -7.59
CA LEU A 143 4.06 -0.84 -6.40
C LEU A 143 4.34 -0.03 -5.14
N VAL A 144 3.34 0.10 -4.27
CA VAL A 144 3.50 0.72 -2.96
C VAL A 144 3.10 -0.26 -1.85
N ILE A 145 3.79 -0.13 -0.72
CA ILE A 145 3.37 -0.69 0.55
C ILE A 145 2.80 0.43 1.40
N LEU A 146 1.66 0.19 2.04
CA LEU A 146 1.00 1.12 2.95
C LEU A 146 1.12 0.59 4.38
N GLN A 147 1.57 1.44 5.30
CA GLN A 147 1.50 1.19 6.74
C GLN A 147 0.26 1.92 7.27
N THR A 148 -0.71 1.16 7.77
CA THR A 148 -2.01 1.68 8.21
C THR A 148 -2.68 0.79 9.27
N ILE A 149 -3.94 1.09 9.58
CA ILE A 149 -4.85 0.27 10.38
C ILE A 149 -5.87 -0.37 9.44
N ALA A 150 -6.29 -1.61 9.72
CA ALA A 150 -7.31 -2.29 8.94
C ALA A 150 -8.62 -1.51 8.95
N GLY A 151 -9.14 -1.21 7.76
CA GLY A 151 -10.39 -0.47 7.54
C GLY A 151 -11.21 -1.06 6.41
N GLU A 152 -12.16 -0.28 5.89
CA GLU A 152 -13.11 -0.73 4.85
C GLU A 152 -12.44 -1.11 3.51
N LEU A 153 -11.27 -0.52 3.21
CA LEU A 153 -10.53 -0.79 1.98
C LEU A 153 -9.58 -1.99 2.10
N THR A 154 -9.30 -2.45 3.33
CA THR A 154 -8.35 -3.53 3.59
C THR A 154 -8.93 -4.86 3.16
N GLN A 155 -8.32 -5.49 2.17
CA GLN A 155 -8.71 -6.82 1.71
C GLN A 155 -7.81 -7.91 2.31
N GLU A 156 -8.41 -8.80 3.09
CA GLU A 156 -7.73 -9.96 3.66
C GLU A 156 -7.82 -11.18 2.73
N ARG A 157 -6.73 -11.44 2.01
CA ARG A 157 -6.64 -12.48 0.97
C ARG A 157 -5.68 -13.62 1.34
N TRP A 158 -5.59 -13.97 2.63
CA TRP A 158 -4.58 -14.88 3.18
C TRP A 158 -4.46 -16.22 2.44
N ALA A 159 -5.58 -16.88 2.17
CA ALA A 159 -5.61 -18.16 1.45
C ALA A 159 -5.14 -18.06 -0.01
N GLU A 160 -5.20 -16.86 -0.59
CA GLU A 160 -4.78 -16.60 -1.95
C GLU A 160 -3.28 -16.27 -2.03
N ILE A 161 -2.73 -15.57 -1.04
CA ILE A 161 -1.37 -15.01 -1.11
C ILE A 161 -0.31 -15.79 -0.32
N CYS A 162 -0.73 -16.50 0.74
CA CYS A 162 0.20 -17.21 1.62
C CYS A 162 0.58 -18.58 1.06
N GLN A 163 1.83 -18.97 1.28
CA GLN A 163 2.28 -20.34 1.05
C GLN A 163 1.50 -21.30 1.97
N ALA A 164 0.88 -22.32 1.37
CA ALA A 164 0.04 -23.29 2.08
C ALA A 164 0.60 -24.73 2.07
N VAL A 165 1.68 -24.96 1.31
CA VAL A 165 2.38 -26.25 1.15
C VAL A 165 3.89 -26.00 1.15
#